data_AF-A0A3Q9JMB1-F1
#
_entry.id   AF-A0A3Q9JMB1-F1
#
_cell.length_a   1.000
_cell.length_b   1.000
_cell.length_c   1.000
_cell.angle_alpha   90.00
_cell.angle_beta   90.00
_cell.angle_gamma   90.00
#
_symmetry.space_group_name_H-M   'P 1'
#
loop_
_entity.id
_entity.type
_entity.pdbx_description
1 polymer ?
#
loop_
_entity_poly.entity_id
_entity_poly.type
_entity_poly.pdbx_seq_one_letter_code
_entity_poly.pdbx_strand_id
1 'polypeptide(L)' 'MENNSDKLLGELDRIAKNGYVIVIKLDGERDKSFFYTAILSRSSDNEFFFRKDGPELEVLIKELIDFYNKKVKV' A
#
# COMPACT_ATOMS: atom_id res chain seq x y z
N MET A 1 -7.79 17.49 15.19
CA MET A 1 -6.61 17.23 14.34
C MET A 1 -6.81 15.83 13.80
N GLU A 2 -7.01 15.65 12.49
CA GLU A 2 -7.06 14.29 11.93
C GLU A 2 -5.71 13.61 12.16
N ASN A 3 -5.73 12.39 12.68
CA ASN A 3 -4.52 11.62 12.87
C ASN A 3 -3.97 11.23 11.49
N ASN A 4 -2.64 11.20 11.35
CA ASN A 4 -1.95 10.86 10.11
C ASN A 4 -2.40 9.48 9.56
N SER A 5 -2.72 8.53 10.45
CA SER A 5 -3.26 7.22 10.10
C SER A 5 -4.63 7.28 9.43
N ASP A 6 -5.53 8.18 9.87
CA ASP A 6 -6.87 8.32 9.29
C ASP A 6 -6.79 8.78 7.83
N LYS A 7 -5.83 9.67 7.54
CA LYS A 7 -5.57 10.14 6.17
C LYS A 7 -5.07 9.02 5.26
N LEU A 8 -4.14 8.20 5.75
CA LEU A 8 -3.63 7.06 4.99
C LEU A 8 -4.73 6.02 4.72
N LEU A 9 -5.56 5.71 5.72
CA LEU A 9 -6.69 4.81 5.54
C LEU A 9 -7.70 5.35 4.51
N GLY A 10 -8.02 6.65 4.57
CA GLY A 10 -8.88 7.28 3.58
C GLY A 10 -8.36 7.19 2.14
N GLU A 11 -7.04 7.30 1.95
CA GLU A 11 -6.40 7.12 0.65
C GLU A 11 -6.45 5.66 0.16
N LEU A 12 -6.24 4.69 1.06
CA LEU A 12 -6.37 3.26 0.73
C LEU A 12 -7.81 2.91 0.33
N ASP A 13 -8.80 3.43 1.06
CA ASP A 13 -10.22 3.28 0.72
C ASP A 13 -10.56 3.89 -0.64
N ARG A 14 -10.00 5.07 -0.95
CA ARG A 14 -10.15 5.72 -2.27
C ARG A 14 -9.59 4.84 -3.38
N ILE A 15 -8.41 4.26 -3.20
CA ILE A 15 -7.79 3.36 -4.17
C ILE A 15 -8.64 2.10 -4.36
N ALA A 16 -9.11 1.49 -3.28
CA ALA A 16 -9.95 0.29 -3.33
C ALA A 16 -11.27 0.53 -4.08
N LYS A 17 -11.91 1.69 -3.87
CA LYS A 17 -13.13 2.10 -4.60
C LYS A 17 -12.94 2.23 -6.11
N ASN A 18 -11.70 2.40 -6.57
CA ASN A 18 -11.37 2.44 -8.00
C ASN A 18 -11.10 1.05 -8.60
N GLY A 19 -11.42 -0.03 -7.86
CA GLY A 19 -11.31 -1.42 -8.33
C GLY A 19 -9.92 -2.03 -8.15
N TYR A 20 -9.07 -1.44 -7.31
CA TYR A 20 -7.75 -1.97 -6.99
C TYR A 20 -7.80 -2.82 -5.72
N VAL A 21 -6.95 -3.83 -5.67
CA VAL A 21 -6.79 -4.71 -4.50
C VAL A 21 -5.50 -4.34 -3.78
N ILE A 22 -5.63 -4.01 -2.50
CA ILE A 22 -4.51 -3.72 -1.59
C ILE A 22 -4.40 -4.86 -0.59
N VAL A 23 -3.21 -5.40 -0.40
CA VAL A 23 -2.91 -6.39 0.63
C VAL A 23 -1.73 -5.91 1.45
N ILE A 24 -1.93 -5.80 2.76
CA ILE A 24 -0.88 -5.54 3.74
C ILE A 24 -0.78 -6.79 4.61
N LYS A 25 0.40 -7.42 4.62
CA LYS A 25 0.67 -8.64 5.39
C LYS A 25 1.77 -8.39 6.39
N LEU A 26 1.63 -8.91 7.61
CA LEU A 26 2.73 -9.07 8.56
C LEU A 26 3.41 -10.42 8.28
N ASP A 27 4.69 -10.41 7.93
CA ASP A 27 5.49 -11.60 7.65
C ASP A 27 6.19 -12.16 8.89
N GLY A 28 6.03 -11.51 10.03
CA GLY A 28 6.61 -11.88 11.32
C GLY A 28 7.71 -10.93 11.74
N GLU A 29 8.60 -11.42 12.61
CA GLU A 29 9.71 -10.65 13.17
C GLU A 29 11.04 -11.12 12.56
N ARG A 30 11.88 -10.17 12.14
CA ARG A 30 13.24 -10.39 11.66
C ARG A 30 14.16 -9.42 12.40
N ASP A 31 15.21 -9.92 13.02
CA ASP A 31 16.20 -9.08 13.72
C ASP A 31 15.57 -8.05 14.68
N LYS A 32 14.60 -8.48 15.49
CA LYS A 32 13.83 -7.66 16.45
C LYS A 32 12.95 -6.56 15.84
N SER A 33 12.67 -6.64 14.55
CA SER A 33 11.76 -5.72 13.84
C SER A 33 10.65 -6.50 13.17
N PHE A 34 9.40 -6.01 13.26
CA PHE A 34 8.32 -6.55 12.45
C PHE A 34 8.59 -6.27 10.98
N PHE A 35 8.26 -7.23 10.12
CA PHE A 35 8.44 -7.11 8.68
C PHE A 35 7.08 -7.24 7.99
N TYR A 36 6.82 -6.34 7.06
CA TYR A 36 5.55 -6.27 6.34
C TYR A 36 5.78 -6.43 4.84
N THR A 37 4.77 -6.93 4.16
CA THR A 37 4.66 -6.91 2.70
C THR A 37 3.43 -6.10 2.32
N ALA A 38 3.62 -5.09 1.47
CA ALA A 38 2.56 -4.29 0.87
C ALA A 38 2.44 -4.62 -0.62
N ILE A 39 1.22 -4.94 -1.06
CA ILE A 39 0.90 -5.32 -2.43
C ILE A 39 -0.27 -4.46 -2.91
N LEU A 40 -0.16 -3.96 -4.14
CA LEU A 40 -1.24 -3.31 -4.88
C LEU A 40 -1.33 -3.95 -6.26
N SER A 41 -2.54 -4.33 -6.64
CA SER A 41 -2.81 -4.94 -7.95
C SER A 41 -4.17 -4.53 -8.49
N ARG A 42 -4.37 -4.69 -9.80
CA ARG A 42 -5.68 -4.59 -10.44
C ARG A 42 -5.97 -5.92 -11.14
N SER A 43 -7.07 -6.57 -10.79
CA SER A 43 -7.38 -7.95 -11.23
C SER A 43 -7.41 -8.15 -12.74
N SER A 44 -7.65 -7.09 -13.51
CA SER A 44 -7.74 -7.13 -14.97
C SER A 44 -6.44 -6.77 -15.69
N ASP A 45 -5.40 -6.35 -14.98
CA ASP A 45 -4.24 -5.71 -15.58
C ASP A 45 -2.94 -6.10 -14.85
N ASN A 46 -2.19 -7.04 -15.46
CA ASN A 46 -0.90 -7.49 -14.95
C ASN A 46 0.19 -6.39 -15.02
N GLU A 47 -0.03 -5.30 -15.76
CA GLU A 47 0.91 -4.18 -15.84
C GLU A 47 0.80 -3.22 -14.65
N PHE A 48 -0.32 -3.28 -13.92
CA PHE A 48 -0.55 -2.50 -12.70
C PHE A 48 -0.31 -3.35 -11.45
N PHE A 49 0.96 -3.59 -11.15
CA PHE A 49 1.40 -4.35 -9.99
C PHE A 49 2.49 -3.61 -9.21
N PHE A 50 2.31 -3.52 -7.90
CA PHE A 50 3.32 -3.05 -6.94
C PHE A 50 3.43 -4.07 -5.81
N ARG A 51 4.66 -4.37 -5.43
CA ARG A 51 4.98 -5.12 -4.23
C ARG A 51 6.23 -4.52 -3.59
N LYS A 52 6.18 -4.32 -2.28
CA LYS A 52 7.35 -3.96 -1.50
C LYS A 52 7.29 -4.56 -0.11
N ASP A 53 8.44 -5.02 0.36
CA ASP A 53 8.60 -5.62 1.68
C ASP A 53 9.52 -4.71 2.52
N GLY A 54 9.24 -4.56 3.83
CA GLY A 54 10.03 -3.69 4.70
C GLY A 54 9.52 -3.61 6.15
N PRO A 55 10.32 -3.05 7.07
CA PRO A 55 9.95 -2.99 8.48
C PRO A 55 9.06 -1.80 8.85
N GLU A 56 9.04 -0.76 8.01
CA GLU A 56 8.31 0.49 8.27
C GLU A 56 6.97 0.52 7.54
N LEU A 57 5.91 0.07 8.21
CA LEU A 57 4.57 -0.05 7.63
C LEU A 57 4.07 1.27 7.01
N GLU A 58 4.24 2.40 7.70
CA GLU A 58 3.78 3.70 7.20
C GLU A 58 4.49 4.10 5.90
N VAL A 59 5.80 3.83 5.79
CA VAL A 59 6.59 4.10 4.59
C VAL A 59 6.08 3.24 3.43
N LEU A 60 5.84 1.95 3.66
CA LEU A 60 5.30 1.05 2.63
C LEU A 60 3.95 1.52 2.10
N ILE A 61 3.06 1.96 2.98
CA ILE A 61 1.74 2.49 2.61
C ILE A 61 1.89 3.76 1.76
N LYS A 62 2.74 4.70 2.18
CA LYS A 62 3.00 5.95 1.43
C LYS A 62 3.54 5.66 0.03
N GLU A 63 4.50 4.75 -0.09
CA GLU A 63 5.09 4.39 -1.38
C GLU A 63 4.10 3.67 -2.30
N LEU A 64 3.21 2.85 -1.74
CA LEU A 64 2.12 2.22 -2.48
C LEU A 64 1.14 3.26 -3.04
N ILE A 65 0.74 4.24 -2.22
CA ILE A 65 -0.14 5.35 -2.63
C ILE A 65 0.56 6.19 -3.71
N ASP A 66 1.85 6.49 -3.54
CA ASP A 66 2.63 7.24 -4.52
C ASP A 66 2.76 6.50 -5.85
N PHE A 67 2.99 5.18 -5.82
CA PHE A 67 2.99 4.36 -7.03
C PHE A 67 1.65 4.44 -7.76
N TYR A 68 0.54 4.27 -7.02
CA TYR A 68 -0.81 4.39 -7.57
C TYR A 68 -1.02 5.75 -8.23
N ASN A 69 -0.75 6.83 -7.51
CA ASN A 69 -0.96 8.20 -7.99
C ASN A 69 -0.08 8.51 -9.23
N LYS A 70 1.13 7.97 -9.31
CA LYS A 70 2.01 8.15 -10.49
C LYS A 70 1.48 7.39 -11.71
N LYS A 71 0.95 6.18 -11.52
CA LYS A 71 0.48 5.31 -12.62
C LYS A 71 -0.92 5.66 -13.12
N VAL A 72 -1.76 6.25 -12.27
CA VAL A 72 -3.13 6.69 -12.61
C VAL A 72 -3.18 8.15 -13.08
N LYS A 73 -2.07 8.90 -13.01
CA LYS A 73 -1.97 10.20 -13.67
C LYS A 73 -2.19 10.04 -15.18
N VAL A 74 -3.39 10.40 -15.61
CA VAL A 74 -3.72 10.87 -16.97
C VAL A 74 -2.90 12.12 -17.26
#